data_AF-A0A7C7XMB4-F1
#
_entry.id   AF-A0A7C7XMB4-F1
#
_cell.length_a   1.000
_cell.length_b   1.000
_cell.length_c   1.000
_cell.angle_alpha   90.00
_cell.angle_beta   90.00
_cell.angle_gamma   90.00
#
_symmetry.space_group_name_H-M   'P 1'
#
loop_
_entity.id
_entity.type
_entity.pdbx_description
1 polymer ?
#
loop_
_entity_poly.entity_id
_entity_poly.type
_entity_poly.pdbx_seq_one_letter_code
_entity_poly.pdbx_strand_id
1 'polypeptide(L)'
;MSRQFQIKYNNVAHVVVPKGNKDMMIRVLNPTSESVVATLNPAPRLTGLKGKTVGLISNGKEGTDGFFSHIERLLRERYQVAEVVLRIKSNYSAPAEGEIIEEARSWDLAISGLGD
;
A
#
# COMPACT_ATOMS: atom_id res chain seq x y z
N MET A 1 -16.00 -0.06 -13.80
CA MET A 1 -15.19 1.09 -14.27
C MET A 1 -14.05 1.32 -13.29
N SER A 2 -12.94 0.60 -13.49
CA SER A 2 -11.72 0.70 -12.69
C SER A 2 -10.90 1.89 -13.20
N ARG A 3 -10.73 2.93 -12.36
CA ARG A 3 -9.78 4.01 -12.66
C ARG A 3 -8.38 3.44 -12.43
N GLN A 4 -7.73 3.06 -13.51
CA GLN A 4 -6.31 2.75 -13.50
C GLN A 4 -5.57 4.04 -13.16
N PHE A 5 -4.94 4.10 -11.99
CA PHE A 5 -4.06 5.21 -11.62
C PHE A 5 -2.83 5.12 -12.51
N GLN A 6 -2.93 5.68 -13.71
CA GLN A 6 -1.78 5.98 -14.54
C GLN A 6 -1.07 7.15 -13.88
N ILE A 7 0.12 6.93 -13.31
CA ILE A 7 1.02 8.02 -12.97
C ILE A 7 1.41 8.66 -14.30
N LYS A 8 0.72 9.75 -14.68
CA LYS A 8 1.15 10.58 -15.79
C LYS A 8 2.38 11.33 -15.30
N TYR A 9 3.55 11.01 -15.86
CA TYR A 9 4.74 11.83 -15.67
C TYR A 9 4.63 13.04 -16.59
N ASN A 10 3.96 14.11 -16.16
CA ASN A 10 3.91 15.36 -16.93
C ASN A 10 5.18 16.21 -16.73
N ASN A 11 6.02 15.87 -15.75
CA ASN A 11 7.27 16.57 -15.47
C ASN A 11 8.49 15.89 -16.13
N VAL A 12 8.57 15.98 -17.46
CA VAL A 12 9.76 15.53 -18.23
C VAL A 12 10.56 16.75 -18.65
N ALA A 13 11.79 16.88 -18.13
CA ALA A 13 12.75 17.86 -18.64
C ALA A 13 13.64 17.20 -19.70
N HIS A 14 13.96 17.95 -20.75
CA HIS A 14 14.98 17.54 -21.72
C HIS A 14 16.24 18.32 -21.46
N VAL A 15 17.33 17.61 -21.13
CA VAL A 15 18.64 18.21 -20.87
C VAL A 15 19.56 17.80 -22.00
N VAL A 16 20.16 18.78 -22.67
CA VAL A 16 21.22 18.53 -23.66
C VAL A 16 22.55 18.44 -22.91
N VAL A 17 23.22 17.30 -23.05
CA VAL A 17 24.50 17.04 -22.40
C VAL A 17 25.57 16.86 -23.48
N PRO A 18 26.63 17.68 -23.49
CA PRO A 18 27.71 17.53 -24.47
C PRO A 18 28.48 16.24 -24.22
N LYS A 19 28.72 15.45 -25.27
CA LYS A 19 29.49 14.21 -25.23
C LYS A 19 30.47 14.17 -26.41
N GLY A 20 31.68 14.67 -26.19
CA GLY A 20 32.67 14.89 -27.26
C GLY A 20 32.20 15.98 -28.23
N ASN A 21 32.36 15.79 -29.55
CA ASN A 21 31.91 16.75 -30.57
C ASN A 21 30.40 16.64 -30.91
N LYS A 22 29.58 15.98 -30.08
CA LYS A 22 28.14 15.80 -30.31
C LYS A 22 27.34 16.05 -29.04
N ASP A 23 26.19 16.68 -29.23
CA ASP A 23 25.21 16.92 -28.19
C ASP A 23 24.27 15.71 -28.06
N MET A 24 24.01 15.28 -26.81
CA MET A 24 23.11 14.17 -26.49
C MET A 24 21.93 14.66 -25.67
N MET A 25 20.71 14.39 -26.13
CA MET A 25 19.50 14.73 -25.39
C MET A 25 19.15 13.63 -24.37
N ILE A 26 19.10 13.99 -23.10
CA ILE A 26 18.64 13.12 -22.00
C ILE A 26 17.24 13.55 -21.58
N ARG A 27 16.37 12.57 -21.38
CA ARG A 27 15.06 12.76 -20.73
C ARG A 27 15.22 12.56 -19.24
N VAL A 28 14.97 13.61 -18.46
CA VAL A 28 14.99 13.57 -16.99
C VAL A 28 13.55 13.54 -16.50
N LEU A 29 13.22 12.48 -15.76
CA LEU A 29 11.92 12.32 -15.12
C LEU A 29 11.98 12.94 -13.72
N ASN A 30 11.02 13.79 -13.38
CA ASN A 30 10.83 14.21 -12.00
C ASN A 30 9.96 13.15 -11.27
N PRO A 31 10.49 12.47 -10.23
CA PRO A 31 9.75 11.45 -9.50
C PRO A 31 8.74 12.02 -8.48
N THR A 32 8.60 13.34 -8.40
CA THR A 32 7.67 13.99 -7.45
C THR A 32 6.23 13.62 -7.80
N SER A 33 5.49 13.12 -6.80
CA SER A 33 4.08 12.80 -6.95
C SER A 33 3.28 14.05 -7.32
N GLU A 34 2.58 14.01 -8.46
CA GLU A 34 1.67 15.07 -8.90
C GLU A 34 0.30 14.98 -8.19
N SER A 35 0.15 14.11 -7.18
CA SER A 35 -1.12 13.90 -6.49
C SER A 35 -1.56 15.15 -5.71
N VAL A 36 -2.74 15.67 -6.04
CA VAL A 36 -3.45 16.61 -5.19
C VAL A 36 -3.75 15.90 -3.86
N VAL A 37 -3.24 16.46 -2.76
CA VAL A 37 -3.56 15.98 -1.42
C VAL A 37 -5.06 16.20 -1.20
N ALA A 38 -5.85 15.14 -1.32
CA ALA A 38 -7.24 15.18 -0.91
C ALA A 38 -7.26 15.30 0.61
N THR A 39 -8.04 16.25 1.15
CA THR A 39 -8.30 16.31 2.59
C THR A 39 -9.12 15.09 2.96
N LEU A 40 -8.50 14.10 3.57
CA LEU A 40 -9.15 12.89 4.06
C LEU A 40 -9.48 13.06 5.53
N ASN A 41 -10.73 12.73 5.91
CA ASN A 41 -11.08 12.58 7.31
C ASN A 41 -10.54 11.23 7.81
N PRO A 42 -9.73 11.20 8.88
CA PRO A 42 -9.22 9.95 9.43
C PRO A 42 -10.35 9.10 9.99
N ALA A 43 -10.17 7.77 9.96
CA ALA A 43 -11.09 6.84 10.60
C ALA A 43 -11.16 7.09 12.12
N PRO A 44 -12.34 6.90 12.76
CA PRO A 44 -12.46 6.98 14.21
C PRO A 44 -11.48 6.02 14.91
N ARG A 45 -10.88 6.48 16.01
CA ARG A 45 -9.98 5.64 16.81
C ARG A 45 -10.79 4.58 17.56
N LEU A 46 -10.38 3.32 17.43
CA LEU A 46 -10.92 2.23 18.26
C LEU A 46 -10.49 2.39 19.73
N THR A 47 -11.39 2.09 20.66
CA THR A 47 -11.12 2.09 22.10
C THR A 47 -10.48 0.78 22.59
N GLY A 48 -10.49 -0.27 21.77
CA GLY A 48 -9.88 -1.56 22.04
C GLY A 48 -10.09 -2.56 20.90
N LEU A 49 -9.39 -3.69 20.98
CA LEU A 49 -9.38 -4.72 19.93
C LEU A 49 -10.25 -5.95 20.26
N LYS A 50 -10.73 -6.06 21.51
CA LYS A 50 -11.54 -7.20 21.95
C LYS A 50 -12.81 -7.31 21.10
N GLY A 51 -13.05 -8.50 20.57
CA GLY A 51 -14.24 -8.81 19.76
C GLY A 51 -14.30 -8.08 18.42
N LYS A 52 -13.19 -7.51 17.93
CA LYS A 52 -13.11 -6.83 16.64
C LYS A 52 -12.69 -7.79 15.53
N THR A 53 -12.94 -7.39 14.28
CA THR A 53 -12.37 -7.99 13.08
C THR A 53 -11.20 -7.14 12.60
N VAL A 54 -10.01 -7.74 12.53
CA VAL A 54 -8.77 -7.09 12.09
C VAL A 54 -8.32 -7.68 10.76
N GLY A 55 -8.24 -6.85 9.73
CA GLY A 55 -7.64 -7.21 8.45
C GLY A 55 -6.13 -6.98 8.43
N LEU A 56 -5.39 -7.95 7.92
CA LEU A 56 -3.96 -7.86 7.62
C LEU A 56 -3.79 -7.90 6.10
N ILE A 57 -3.13 -6.91 5.52
CA ILE A 57 -2.83 -6.85 4.09
C ILE A 57 -1.32 -7.00 3.90
N SER A 58 -0.89 -8.18 3.46
CA SER A 58 0.51 -8.47 3.10
C SER A 58 0.81 -8.01 1.68
N ASN A 59 2.04 -7.55 1.46
CA ASN A 59 2.57 -7.30 0.12
C ASN A 59 3.05 -8.58 -0.59
N GLY A 60 3.05 -9.74 0.08
CA GLY A 60 3.38 -11.03 -0.52
C GLY A 60 4.87 -11.29 -0.72
N LYS A 61 5.75 -10.54 -0.06
CA LYS A 61 7.19 -10.82 -0.10
C LYS A 61 7.52 -12.12 0.62
N GLU A 62 8.54 -12.80 0.11
CA GLU A 62 9.05 -14.04 0.70
C GLU A 62 9.47 -13.82 2.16
N GLY A 63 9.26 -14.83 3.00
CA GLY A 63 9.63 -14.79 4.42
C GLY A 63 8.65 -14.05 5.33
N THR A 64 7.55 -13.50 4.81
CA THR A 64 6.59 -12.75 5.64
C THR A 64 5.53 -13.63 6.32
N ASP A 65 5.36 -14.88 5.90
CA ASP A 65 4.32 -15.78 6.43
C ASP A 65 4.43 -15.99 7.95
N GLY A 66 5.65 -16.23 8.44
CA GLY A 66 5.91 -16.42 9.88
C GLY A 66 5.62 -15.16 10.69
N PHE A 67 5.90 -13.98 10.13
CA PHE A 67 5.60 -12.69 10.74
C PHE A 67 4.08 -12.50 10.88
N PHE A 68 3.31 -12.65 9.80
CA PHE A 68 1.86 -12.49 9.84
C PHE A 68 1.18 -13.54 10.72
N SER A 69 1.66 -14.78 10.71
CA SER A 69 1.18 -15.85 11.61
C SER A 69 1.39 -15.48 13.08
N HIS A 70 2.55 -14.89 13.41
CA HIS A 70 2.82 -14.45 14.78
C HIS A 70 1.93 -13.27 15.20
N ILE A 71 1.71 -12.30 14.30
CA ILE A 71 0.81 -11.17 14.54
C ILE A 71 -0.62 -11.65 14.75
N GLU A 72 -1.13 -12.54 13.91
CA GLU A 72 -2.46 -13.13 14.10
C GLU A 72 -2.60 -13.77 15.47
N ARG A 73 -1.63 -14.60 15.87
CA ARG A 73 -1.63 -15.25 17.18
C ARG A 73 -1.66 -14.23 18.31
N LEU A 74 -0.83 -13.18 18.24
CA LEU A 74 -0.82 -12.12 19.26
C LEU A 74 -2.17 -11.38 19.34
N LEU A 75 -2.78 -11.05 18.20
CA LEU A 75 -4.08 -10.38 18.13
C LEU A 75 -5.18 -11.21 18.80
N ARG A 76 -5.20 -12.52 18.53
CA ARG A 76 -6.20 -13.44 19.11
C ARG A 76 -5.94 -13.69 20.60
N GLU A 77 -4.73 -14.14 20.95
CA GLU A 77 -4.43 -14.60 22.31
C GLU A 77 -4.35 -13.47 23.33
N ARG A 78 -3.67 -12.36 22.99
CA ARG A 78 -3.42 -11.27 23.92
C ARG A 78 -4.49 -10.20 23.89
N TYR A 79 -5.01 -9.90 22.70
CA TYR A 79 -5.94 -8.78 22.50
C TYR A 79 -7.40 -9.21 22.30
N GLN A 80 -7.67 -10.54 22.29
CA GLN A 80 -9.01 -11.10 22.23
C GLN A 80 -9.80 -10.64 21.00
N VAL A 81 -9.10 -10.42 19.88
CA VAL A 81 -9.68 -10.17 18.56
C VAL A 81 -10.54 -11.37 18.16
N ALA A 82 -11.75 -11.12 17.66
CA ALA A 82 -12.66 -12.19 17.26
C ALA A 82 -12.20 -12.84 15.95
N GLU A 83 -11.80 -12.02 14.99
CA GLU A 83 -11.45 -12.46 13.66
C GLU A 83 -10.22 -11.72 13.14
N VAL A 84 -9.31 -12.47 12.53
CA VAL A 84 -8.16 -11.95 11.78
C VAL A 84 -8.30 -12.42 10.35
N VAL A 85 -8.30 -11.48 9.40
CA VAL A 85 -8.42 -11.76 7.96
C VAL A 85 -7.10 -11.40 7.28
N LEU A 86 -6.36 -12.39 6.78
CA LEU A 86 -5.14 -12.15 6.00
C LEU A 86 -5.45 -12.11 4.50
N ARG A 87 -5.02 -11.05 3.83
CA ARG A 87 -5.02 -10.92 2.37
C ARG A 87 -3.64 -10.59 1.87
N ILE A 88 -3.30 -11.13 0.71
CA ILE A 88 -2.01 -10.92 0.05
C ILE A 88 -2.29 -10.23 -1.28
N LYS A 89 -1.65 -9.08 -1.50
CA LYS A 89 -1.72 -8.42 -2.80
C LYS A 89 -1.03 -9.28 -3.85
N SER A 90 -1.60 -9.36 -5.04
CA SER A 90 -0.98 -9.99 -6.22
C SER A 90 0.26 -9.23 -6.71
N ASN A 91 0.31 -7.92 -6.45
CA ASN A 91 1.45 -7.07 -6.80
C ASN A 91 1.90 -6.26 -5.57
N TYR A 92 3.08 -6.61 -5.07
CA TYR A 92 3.67 -5.99 -3.88
C TYR A 92 3.83 -4.47 -3.98
N SER A 93 4.03 -3.94 -5.21
CA SER A 93 4.24 -2.50 -5.48
C SER A 93 2.98 -1.75 -5.92
N ALA A 94 1.87 -2.43 -6.17
CA ALA A 94 0.61 -1.80 -6.54
C ALA A 94 -0.29 -1.53 -5.31
N PRO A 95 -1.28 -0.63 -5.42
CA PRO A 95 -2.39 -0.58 -4.48
C PRO A 95 -3.08 -1.95 -4.34
N ALA A 96 -3.71 -2.20 -3.20
CA ALA A 96 -4.51 -3.41 -3.01
C ALA A 96 -5.65 -3.49 -4.04
N GLU A 97 -5.99 -4.72 -4.42
CA GLU A 97 -7.05 -5.02 -5.36
C GLU A 97 -8.40 -4.51 -4.84
N GLY A 98 -9.29 -4.12 -5.77
CA GLY A 98 -10.62 -3.62 -5.41
C GLY A 98 -11.40 -4.60 -4.54
N GLU A 99 -11.23 -5.90 -4.75
CA GLU A 99 -11.85 -6.96 -3.94
C GLU A 99 -11.41 -6.92 -2.47
N ILE A 100 -10.11 -6.73 -2.21
CA ILE A 100 -9.58 -6.56 -0.85
C ILE A 100 -10.14 -5.28 -0.22
N ILE A 101 -10.24 -4.20 -1.00
CA ILE A 101 -10.78 -2.92 -0.51
C ILE A 101 -12.27 -3.02 -0.16
N GLU A 102 -13.06 -3.73 -0.97
CA GLU A 102 -14.48 -3.93 -0.70
C GLU A 102 -14.71 -4.84 0.51
N GLU A 103 -13.92 -5.90 0.64
CA GLU A 103 -13.93 -6.74 1.84
C GLU A 103 -13.53 -5.94 3.09
N ALA A 104 -12.54 -5.05 2.97
CA ALA A 104 -12.04 -4.24 4.08
C ALA A 104 -13.08 -3.30 4.70
N ARG A 105 -14.17 -3.00 3.99
CA ARG A 105 -15.30 -2.24 4.54
C ARG A 105 -16.01 -2.97 5.68
N SER A 106 -15.87 -4.28 5.76
CA SER A 106 -16.44 -5.11 6.82
C SER A 106 -15.53 -5.24 8.05
N TRP A 107 -14.30 -4.73 7.99
CA TRP A 107 -13.33 -4.83 9.08
C TRP A 107 -13.40 -3.61 9.99
N ASP A 108 -13.11 -3.80 11.27
CA ASP A 108 -13.01 -2.69 12.23
C ASP A 108 -11.66 -1.96 12.12
N LEU A 109 -10.61 -2.68 11.71
CA LEU A 109 -9.24 -2.19 11.58
C LEU A 109 -8.53 -2.92 10.42
N ALA A 110 -7.74 -2.18 9.65
CA ALA A 110 -6.81 -2.75 8.67
C ALA A 110 -5.36 -2.39 9.02
N ILE A 111 -4.47 -3.37 8.96
CA ILE A 111 -3.02 -3.20 9.07
C ILE A 111 -2.40 -3.58 7.72
N SER A 112 -1.72 -2.63 7.08
CA SER A 112 -1.01 -2.89 5.83
C SER A 112 0.47 -3.16 6.12
N GLY A 113 0.94 -4.34 5.76
CA GLY A 113 2.35 -4.72 5.81
C GLY A 113 3.10 -4.11 4.63
N LEU A 114 3.67 -2.93 4.87
CA LEU A 114 4.55 -2.24 3.94
C LEU A 114 5.99 -2.43 4.42
N GLY A 115 6.85 -3.04 3.61
CA GLY A 115 8.25 -3.26 3.99
C GLY A 115 8.96 -4.34 3.16
N ASP A 116 10.25 -4.51 3.46
CA ASP A 116 11.08 -5.66 3.08
C ASP A 116 11.48 -6.39 4.36
#